data_AF-A0A212DBI2-F1
#
_entry.id   AF-A0A212DBI2-F1
#
_cell.length_a   1.000
_cell.length_b   1.000
_cell.length_c   1.000
_cell.angle_alpha   90.00
_cell.angle_beta   90.00
_cell.angle_gamma   90.00
#
_symmetry.space_group_name_H-M   'P 1'
#
loop_
_entity.id
_entity.type
_entity.pdbx_description
1 polymer ?
#
loop_
_entity_poly.entity_id
_entity_poly.type
_entity_poly.pdbx_seq_one_letter_code
_entity_poly.pdbx_strand_id
1 'polypeptide(L)'
;MPLTGSDSDVALSDAARVQARWHASLKTVIYVDKENNQAKRDILKAILLKQEMPNRSVRFTVVSDPPEDEQDLECEDIGIATVDLADVFREGRDIIEQNIDVLDARAGGGGIGKLRVTVEALHALRSVYEQFRDDLEA
;
A
#
# COMPACT_ATOMS: atom_id res chain seq x y z
N MET A 1 -68.54 -1.64 -2.76
CA MET A 1 -67.66 -1.86 -3.93
C MET A 1 -66.46 -0.91 -3.84
N PRO A 2 -65.27 -1.31 -4.33
CA PRO A 2 -64.04 -1.25 -3.54
C PRO A 2 -62.89 -0.40 -4.15
N LEU A 3 -61.80 -0.31 -3.38
CA LEU A 3 -60.39 0.08 -3.69
C LEU A 3 -60.18 1.55 -4.10
N THR A 4 -59.25 2.30 -3.50
CA THR A 4 -57.81 2.13 -3.71
C THR A 4 -56.97 2.35 -2.46
N GLY A 5 -56.11 1.38 -2.13
CA GLY A 5 -54.92 1.64 -1.34
C GLY A 5 -53.92 2.46 -2.14
N SER A 6 -53.15 3.30 -1.45
CA SER A 6 -51.86 3.77 -1.94
C SER A 6 -50.81 3.37 -0.91
N ASP A 7 -50.37 2.11 -1.02
CA ASP A 7 -48.97 1.79 -0.81
C ASP A 7 -48.17 2.62 -1.81
N SER A 8 -47.40 3.60 -1.35
CA SER A 8 -46.31 4.19 -2.14
C SER A 8 -45.29 4.82 -1.21
N ASP A 9 -44.13 4.17 -1.16
CA ASP A 9 -42.81 4.70 -0.88
C ASP A 9 -42.40 4.98 0.57
N VAL A 10 -42.32 3.89 1.33
CA VAL A 10 -41.07 3.61 2.06
C VAL A 10 -39.99 3.24 1.02
N ALA A 11 -39.37 4.24 0.38
CA ALA A 11 -38.21 4.11 -0.53
C ALA A 11 -37.83 5.55 -0.96
N LEU A 12 -36.61 6.06 -0.99
CA LEU A 12 -35.26 5.54 -0.87
C LEU A 12 -34.38 6.70 -0.37
N SER A 13 -33.61 6.52 0.69
CA SER A 13 -32.25 7.08 0.74
C SER A 13 -31.41 6.37 1.80
N ASP A 14 -31.55 5.06 1.93
CA ASP A 14 -30.38 4.28 2.33
C ASP A 14 -29.47 4.32 1.11
N ALA A 15 -28.56 5.31 1.09
CA ALA A 15 -27.45 5.35 0.17
C ALA A 15 -26.60 4.11 0.47
N ALA A 16 -26.99 2.99 -0.12
CA ALA A 16 -26.24 1.75 -0.07
C ALA A 16 -24.91 2.05 -0.77
N ARG A 17 -23.88 2.32 0.04
CA ARG A 17 -22.50 2.34 -0.43
C ARG A 17 -22.22 0.92 -0.91
N VAL A 18 -22.39 0.67 -2.20
CA VAL A 18 -21.96 -0.57 -2.83
C VAL A 18 -20.44 -0.58 -2.75
N GLN A 19 -19.91 -1.20 -1.71
CA GLN A 19 -18.47 -1.39 -1.57
C GLN A 19 -18.10 -2.68 -2.31
N ALA A 20 -17.85 -2.55 -3.62
CA ALA A 20 -17.24 -3.63 -4.38
C ALA A 20 -15.86 -3.93 -3.76
N ARG A 21 -15.67 -5.16 -3.27
CA ARG A 21 -14.40 -5.63 -2.70
C ARG A 21 -13.72 -6.51 -3.72
N TRP A 22 -12.69 -5.98 -4.35
CA TRP A 22 -11.82 -6.72 -5.24
C TRP A 22 -10.70 -7.37 -4.41
N HIS A 23 -10.54 -8.68 -4.54
CA HIS A 23 -9.52 -9.46 -3.83
C HIS A 23 -8.47 -9.93 -4.82
N ALA A 24 -7.33 -9.23 -4.88
CA ALA A 24 -6.16 -9.65 -5.62
C ALA A 24 -5.02 -9.96 -4.64
N SER A 25 -4.48 -11.18 -4.69
CA SER A 25 -3.31 -11.58 -3.88
C SER A 25 -2.05 -11.49 -4.72
N LEU A 26 -1.26 -10.44 -4.52
CA LEU A 26 0.07 -10.30 -5.11
C LEU A 26 1.13 -10.52 -4.02
N LYS A 27 2.11 -11.39 -4.29
CA LYS A 27 3.24 -11.62 -3.40
C LYS A 27 4.54 -11.33 -4.15
N THR A 28 5.30 -10.37 -3.66
CA THR A 28 6.64 -10.03 -4.16
C THR A 28 7.65 -10.23 -3.05
N VAL A 29 8.76 -10.90 -3.36
CA VAL A 29 9.87 -11.12 -2.42
C VAL A 29 11.10 -10.38 -2.93
N ILE A 30 11.69 -9.54 -2.07
CA ILE A 30 12.91 -8.79 -2.38
C ILE A 30 14.05 -9.39 -1.54
N TYR A 31 15.00 -10.04 -2.20
CA TYR A 31 16.18 -10.60 -1.55
C TYR A 31 17.16 -9.49 -1.16
N VAL A 32 17.66 -9.58 0.08
CA VAL A 32 18.55 -8.61 0.74
C VAL A 32 19.63 -9.30 1.59
N ASP A 33 20.02 -10.52 1.19
CA ASP A 33 21.13 -11.26 1.81
C ASP A 33 22.45 -10.48 1.73
N LYS A 34 23.31 -10.70 2.73
CA LYS A 34 24.56 -9.95 2.91
C LYS A 34 25.56 -10.26 1.79
N GLU A 35 25.53 -11.47 1.26
CA GLU A 35 26.47 -12.00 0.30
C GLU A 35 26.31 -11.38 -1.08
N ASN A 36 25.07 -11.22 -1.56
CA ASN A 36 24.80 -10.85 -2.96
C ASN A 36 24.05 -9.53 -3.14
N ASN A 37 23.53 -8.91 -2.06
CA ASN A 37 22.60 -7.79 -2.18
C ASN A 37 23.08 -6.50 -1.47
N GLN A 38 24.40 -6.27 -1.41
CA GLN A 38 24.98 -5.12 -0.70
C GLN A 38 24.36 -3.77 -1.13
N ALA A 39 24.17 -3.51 -2.42
CA ALA A 39 23.56 -2.26 -2.89
C ALA A 39 22.14 -2.03 -2.35
N LYS A 40 21.32 -3.08 -2.23
CA LYS A 40 19.98 -2.97 -1.62
C LYS A 40 20.08 -2.74 -0.12
N ARG A 41 21.05 -3.38 0.55
CA ARG A 41 21.30 -3.17 1.98
C ARG A 41 21.80 -1.76 2.28
N ASP A 42 22.59 -1.16 1.40
CA ASP A 42 23.02 0.24 1.50
C ASP A 42 21.84 1.22 1.39
N ILE A 43 20.89 0.95 0.48
CA ILE A 43 19.64 1.71 0.39
C ILE A 43 18.84 1.59 1.69
N LEU A 44 18.64 0.36 2.20
CA LEU A 44 17.93 0.14 3.46
C LEU A 44 18.63 0.82 4.64
N LYS A 45 19.97 0.78 4.69
CA LYS A 45 20.78 1.48 5.69
C LYS A 45 20.52 2.99 5.64
N ALA A 46 20.52 3.60 4.46
CA ALA A 46 20.24 5.03 4.31
C ALA A 46 18.81 5.40 4.78
N ILE A 47 17.82 4.56 4.51
CA ILE A 47 16.44 4.72 5.01
C ILE A 47 16.41 4.67 6.55
N LEU A 48 17.08 3.68 7.16
CA LEU A 48 17.12 3.52 8.61
C LEU A 48 17.84 4.67 9.32
N LEU A 49 18.85 5.25 8.69
CA LEU A 49 19.57 6.42 9.20
C LEU A 49 18.83 7.74 8.99
N LYS A 50 17.59 7.70 8.48
CA LYS A 50 16.75 8.88 8.17
C LYS A 50 17.46 9.90 7.29
N GLN A 51 18.37 9.46 6.42
CA GLN A 51 18.83 10.33 5.35
C GLN A 51 17.62 10.65 4.47
N GLU A 52 17.35 11.93 4.21
CA GLU A 52 16.24 12.33 3.36
C GLU A 52 16.41 11.66 1.99
N MET A 53 15.63 10.60 1.80
CA MET A 53 15.69 9.75 0.62
C MET A 53 14.32 9.77 -0.04
N PRO A 54 14.24 9.96 -1.37
CA PRO A 54 12.97 9.95 -2.07
C PRO A 54 12.23 8.59 -1.98
N ASN A 55 12.94 7.52 -1.59
CA ASN A 55 12.45 6.14 -1.63
C ASN A 55 12.43 5.44 -0.25
N ARG A 56 12.04 6.15 0.82
CA ARG A 56 11.94 5.57 2.19
C ARG A 56 10.78 4.59 2.39
N SER A 57 9.82 4.61 1.48
CA SER A 57 8.57 3.88 1.60
C SER A 57 8.39 2.83 0.50
N VAL A 58 7.77 1.71 0.85
CA VAL A 58 7.13 0.83 -0.14
C VAL A 58 5.87 1.54 -0.62
N ARG A 59 5.79 1.80 -1.93
CA ARG A 59 4.66 2.46 -2.59
C ARG A 59 3.84 1.44 -3.37
N PHE A 60 2.55 1.40 -3.08
CA PHE A 60 1.55 0.67 -3.84
C PHE A 60 0.82 1.67 -4.72
N THR A 61 0.85 1.44 -6.03
CA THR A 61 0.10 2.22 -7.00
C THR A 61 -1.11 1.41 -7.43
N VAL A 62 -2.31 1.99 -7.31
CA VAL A 62 -3.54 1.46 -7.85
C VAL A 62 -3.72 2.08 -9.22
N VAL A 63 -3.88 1.23 -10.23
CA VAL A 63 -4.04 1.65 -11.63
C VAL A 63 -5.42 1.26 -12.15
N SER A 64 -5.96 2.03 -13.09
CA SER A 64 -7.13 1.62 -13.87
C SER A 64 -6.71 0.84 -15.11
N ASP A 65 -7.33 -0.32 -15.30
CA ASP A 65 -7.21 -1.11 -16.53
C ASP A 65 -8.18 -0.53 -17.58
N PRO A 66 -7.71 -0.13 -18.78
CA PRO A 66 -8.60 0.36 -19.84
C PRO A 66 -9.67 -0.67 -20.23
N PRO A 67 -10.85 -0.23 -20.71
CA PRO A 67 -11.87 -1.15 -21.21
C PRO A 67 -11.37 -1.91 -22.46
N GLU A 68 -11.98 -3.06 -22.77
CA GLU A 68 -11.49 -3.97 -23.83
C GLU A 68 -11.35 -3.32 -25.21
N ASP A 69 -12.19 -2.33 -25.52
CA ASP A 69 -12.21 -1.57 -26.77
C ASP A 69 -11.19 -0.42 -26.82
N GLU A 70 -10.56 -0.10 -25.71
CA GLU A 70 -9.53 0.95 -25.57
C GLU A 70 -8.22 0.40 -25.01
N GLN A 71 -7.94 -0.90 -25.18
CA GLN A 71 -6.73 -1.56 -24.67
C GLN A 71 -5.41 -1.01 -25.22
N ASP A 72 -5.43 -0.19 -26.27
CA ASP A 72 -4.26 0.52 -26.77
C ASP A 72 -3.86 1.72 -25.89
N LEU A 73 -4.70 2.12 -24.93
CA LEU A 73 -4.41 3.19 -23.96
C LEU A 73 -3.51 2.71 -22.82
N GLU A 74 -2.73 3.64 -22.24
CA GLU A 74 -1.92 3.36 -21.05
C GLU A 74 -2.79 3.30 -19.79
N CYS A 75 -2.42 2.44 -18.82
CA CYS A 75 -3.05 2.43 -17.50
C CYS A 75 -2.82 3.76 -16.77
N GLU A 76 -3.86 4.30 -16.13
CA GLU A 76 -3.76 5.52 -15.32
C GLU A 76 -3.51 5.18 -13.85
N ASP A 77 -2.56 5.87 -13.21
CA ASP A 77 -2.38 5.85 -11.77
C ASP A 77 -3.55 6.57 -11.09
N ILE A 78 -4.46 5.82 -10.48
CA ILE A 78 -5.65 6.37 -9.80
C ILE A 78 -5.46 6.52 -8.29
N GLY A 79 -4.52 5.79 -7.68
CA GLY A 79 -4.34 5.81 -6.24
C GLY A 79 -2.94 5.45 -5.76
N ILE A 80 -2.55 6.02 -4.63
CA ILE A 80 -1.26 5.75 -3.98
C ILE A 80 -1.50 5.36 -2.52
N ALA A 81 -0.89 4.27 -2.09
CA ALA A 81 -0.75 3.91 -0.68
C ALA A 81 0.72 3.66 -0.34
N THR A 82 1.15 4.02 0.86
CA THR A 82 2.56 3.92 1.27
C THR A 82 2.73 3.25 2.62
N VAL A 83 3.85 2.53 2.76
CA VAL A 83 4.34 1.99 4.02
C VAL A 83 5.76 2.50 4.22
N ASP A 84 6.01 3.25 5.30
CA ASP A 84 7.34 3.72 5.66
C ASP A 84 8.14 2.59 6.35
N LEU A 85 9.27 2.19 5.77
CA LEU A 85 10.10 1.12 6.33
C LEU A 85 10.79 1.54 7.63
N ALA A 86 11.05 2.85 7.83
CA ALA A 86 11.56 3.36 9.09
C ALA A 86 10.53 3.21 10.21
N ASP A 87 9.23 3.28 9.89
CA ASP A 87 8.15 3.06 10.85
C ASP A 87 8.05 1.59 11.24
N VAL A 88 8.13 0.66 10.29
CA VAL A 88 8.22 -0.79 10.55
C VAL A 88 9.38 -1.11 11.50
N PHE A 89 10.54 -0.51 11.25
CA PHE A 89 11.72 -0.69 12.11
C PHE A 89 11.51 -0.11 13.51
N ARG A 90 11.02 1.13 13.59
CA ARG A 90 10.81 1.88 14.84
C ARG A 90 9.74 1.23 15.73
N GLU A 91 8.65 0.77 15.14
CA GLU A 91 7.59 0.05 15.85
C GLU A 91 8.01 -1.38 16.21
N GLY A 92 9.04 -1.91 15.56
CA GLY A 92 9.61 -3.21 15.87
C GLY A 92 8.67 -4.38 15.57
N ARG A 93 7.77 -4.22 14.60
CA ARG A 93 6.78 -5.23 14.19
C ARG A 93 6.50 -5.16 12.69
N ASP A 94 6.28 -6.32 12.07
CA ASP A 94 5.81 -6.41 10.70
C ASP A 94 4.35 -5.95 10.56
N ILE A 95 3.94 -5.61 9.34
CA ILE A 95 2.56 -5.28 9.01
C ILE A 95 1.90 -6.55 8.49
N ILE A 96 0.92 -7.08 9.20
CA ILE A 96 0.21 -8.31 8.81
C ILE A 96 -1.27 -8.00 8.57
N GLU A 97 -1.74 -8.21 7.34
CA GLU A 97 -3.14 -8.04 6.90
C GLU A 97 -3.80 -6.71 7.33
N GLN A 98 -3.04 -5.62 7.40
CA GLN A 98 -3.55 -4.32 7.84
C GLN A 98 -4.11 -3.53 6.65
N ASN A 99 -5.19 -2.77 6.89
CA ASN A 99 -5.74 -1.84 5.90
C ASN A 99 -4.98 -0.50 5.97
N ILE A 100 -4.41 -0.06 4.87
CA ILE A 100 -3.81 1.27 4.70
C ILE A 100 -4.68 2.11 3.77
N ASP A 101 -4.69 3.43 3.97
CA ASP A 101 -5.48 4.34 3.14
C ASP A 101 -4.85 4.50 1.75
N VAL A 102 -5.71 4.50 0.73
CA VAL A 102 -5.35 4.82 -0.65
C VAL A 102 -5.76 6.26 -0.90
N LEU A 103 -4.79 7.10 -1.22
CA LEU A 103 -4.98 8.50 -1.56
C LEU A 103 -5.17 8.62 -3.08
N ASP A 104 -6.05 9.53 -3.51
CA ASP A 104 -6.20 9.87 -4.93
C ASP A 104 -4.86 10.37 -5.47
N ALA A 105 -4.33 9.67 -6.48
CA ALA A 105 -3.10 10.09 -7.16
C ALA A 105 -3.35 11.30 -8.09
N ARG A 106 -4.61 11.53 -8.47
CA ARG A 106 -5.05 12.67 -9.25
C ARG A 106 -5.18 13.87 -8.31
N ALA A 107 -5.31 15.08 -8.87
CA ALA A 107 -5.22 16.36 -8.16
C ALA A 107 -6.22 16.59 -6.99
N GLY A 108 -7.02 15.60 -6.60
CA GLY A 108 -8.01 15.67 -5.52
C GLY A 108 -7.49 15.34 -4.12
N GLY A 109 -6.38 14.60 -3.97
CA GLY A 109 -5.72 14.30 -2.67
C GLY A 109 -6.58 13.62 -1.59
N GLY A 110 -7.84 13.30 -1.88
CA GLY A 110 -8.78 12.66 -0.95
C GLY A 110 -8.52 11.17 -0.82
N GLY A 111 -8.91 10.58 0.31
CA GLY A 111 -8.90 9.12 0.46
C GLY A 111 -9.95 8.47 -0.43
N ILE A 112 -9.52 7.61 -1.35
CA ILE A 112 -10.40 6.94 -2.33
C ILE A 112 -10.71 5.48 -1.95
N GLY A 113 -10.02 4.94 -0.95
CA GLY A 113 -10.23 3.57 -0.52
C GLY A 113 -9.24 3.09 0.53
N LYS A 114 -9.24 1.78 0.76
CA LYS A 114 -8.27 1.11 1.62
C LYS A 114 -7.71 -0.12 0.92
N LEU A 115 -6.42 -0.36 1.09
CA LEU A 115 -5.72 -1.55 0.61
C LEU A 115 -5.31 -2.41 1.80
N ARG A 116 -5.63 -3.70 1.76
CA ARG A 116 -5.15 -4.66 2.78
C ARG A 116 -3.77 -5.18 2.36
N VAL A 117 -2.76 -4.99 3.20
CA VAL A 117 -1.37 -5.35 2.89
C VAL A 117 -0.73 -6.19 3.99
N THR A 118 0.25 -7.00 3.58
CA THR A 118 1.22 -7.64 4.46
C THR A 118 2.63 -7.23 4.01
N VAL A 119 3.43 -6.71 4.94
CA VAL A 119 4.82 -6.30 4.72
C VAL A 119 5.66 -6.92 5.83
N GLU A 120 6.45 -7.93 5.45
CA GLU A 120 7.41 -8.64 6.31
C GLU A 120 8.81 -8.12 6.00
N ALA A 121 9.33 -7.22 6.82
CA ALA A 121 10.60 -6.53 6.57
C ALA A 121 11.46 -6.36 7.83
N LEU A 122 10.89 -6.49 9.03
CA LEU A 122 11.58 -6.20 10.29
C LEU A 122 12.89 -6.97 10.45
N HIS A 123 12.86 -8.27 10.15
CA HIS A 123 14.05 -9.12 10.27
C HIS A 123 15.19 -8.62 9.36
N ALA A 124 14.88 -8.30 8.11
CA ALA A 124 15.85 -7.75 7.17
C ALA A 124 16.38 -6.39 7.63
N LEU A 125 15.51 -5.50 8.09
CA LEU A 125 15.87 -4.16 8.58
C LEU A 125 16.81 -4.25 9.79
N ARG A 126 16.55 -5.15 10.74
CA ARG A 126 17.43 -5.42 11.88
C ARG A 126 18.80 -5.94 11.44
N SER A 127 18.84 -6.91 10.53
CA SER A 127 20.10 -7.45 10.00
C SER A 127 20.96 -6.36 9.33
N VAL A 128 20.34 -5.44 8.59
CA VAL A 128 21.05 -4.30 7.98
C VAL A 128 21.58 -3.35 9.04
N TYR A 129 20.79 -3.03 10.05
CA TYR A 129 21.20 -2.16 11.16
C TYR A 129 22.34 -2.75 11.99
N GLU A 130 22.27 -4.04 12.31
CA GLU A 130 23.31 -4.74 13.07
C GLU A 130 24.64 -4.74 12.33
N GLN A 131 24.64 -5.07 11.03
CA GLN A 131 25.87 -4.97 10.23
C GLN A 131 26.46 -3.57 10.26
N PHE A 132 25.63 -2.53 10.16
CA PHE A 132 26.12 -1.17 10.25
C PHE A 132 26.75 -0.84 11.62
N ARG A 133 26.14 -1.30 12.71
CA ARG A 133 26.70 -1.10 14.05
C ARG A 133 28.07 -1.76 14.18
N ASP A 134 28.20 -2.99 13.68
CA ASP A 134 29.46 -3.72 13.70
C ASP A 134 30.54 -3.03 12.85
N ASP A 135 30.18 -2.47 11.69
CA ASP A 135 31.09 -1.67 10.83
C ASP A 135 31.59 -0.39 11.53
N LEU A 136 30.86 0.14 12.52
CA LEU A 136 31.22 1.35 13.28
C LEU A 136 32.15 1.05 14.47
N GLU A 137 32.13 -0.19 14.95
CA GLU A 137 32.92 -0.69 16.09
C GLU A 137 34.24 -1.38 15.66
N ALA A 138 34.44 -1.58 14.36
CA ALA A 138 35.62 -2.20 13.74
C ALA A 138 36.68 -1.17 13.29
#